data_AF-A0A5C4L3E9-F1
#
_entry.id   AF-A0A5C4L3E9-F1
#
_cell.length_a   1.000
_cell.length_b   1.000
_cell.length_c   1.000
_cell.angle_alpha   90.00
_cell.angle_beta   90.00
_cell.angle_gamma   90.00
#
_symmetry.space_group_name_H-M   'P 1'
#
loop_
_entity.id
_entity.type
_entity.pdbx_description
1 polymer ?
#
loop_
_entity_poly.entity_id
_entity_poly.type
_entity_poly.pdbx_seq_one_letter_code
_entity_poly.pdbx_strand_id
1 'polypeptide(L)'
;MDSISKAIPVSDLRSVVLLDRLGQEALYGLMECARNVFLIDDAGSVVWQVSSDFDSDGDPFTNIFMEGGQLKAYRWDGGSYSVDVQTGRAVPDQLLK
;
A
#
# COMPACT_ATOMS: atom_id res chain seq x y z
N MET A 1 -2.53 9.91 -14.98
CA MET A 1 -1.20 9.33 -14.71
C MET A 1 -1.15 9.16 -13.22
N ASP A 2 -1.01 7.94 -12.72
CA ASP A 2 -1.03 7.67 -11.28
C ASP A 2 0.09 8.49 -10.61
N SER A 3 -0.26 9.26 -9.58
CA SER A 3 0.71 10.06 -8.84
C SER A 3 1.31 9.21 -7.72
N ILE A 4 2.64 9.13 -7.65
CA ILE A 4 3.32 8.51 -6.51
C ILE A 4 3.26 9.49 -5.33
N SER A 5 2.44 9.18 -4.32
CA SER A 5 2.39 9.97 -3.09
C SER A 5 3.61 9.75 -2.22
N LYS A 6 4.17 8.53 -2.22
CA LYS A 6 5.34 8.20 -1.39
C LYS A 6 6.12 7.02 -1.95
N ALA A 7 7.43 7.02 -1.74
CA ALA A 7 8.32 5.91 -2.05
C ALA A 7 9.29 5.67 -0.88
N ILE A 8 9.53 4.41 -0.54
CA ILE A 8 10.48 3.97 0.50
C ILE A 8 11.41 2.92 -0.11
N PRO A 9 12.71 3.20 -0.25
CA PRO A 9 13.69 2.18 -0.61
C PRO A 9 13.75 1.10 0.47
N VAL A 10 13.60 -0.16 0.08
CA VAL A 10 13.73 -1.32 0.98
C VAL A 10 14.98 -2.15 0.71
N SER A 11 15.65 -1.88 -0.43
CA SER A 11 16.99 -2.35 -0.78
C SER A 11 17.53 -1.48 -1.92
N ASP A 12 18.78 -1.68 -2.33
CA ASP A 12 19.39 -0.94 -3.45
C ASP A 12 18.62 -1.07 -4.78
N LEU A 13 17.88 -2.16 -4.95
CA LEU A 13 17.18 -2.48 -6.21
C LEU A 13 15.66 -2.49 -6.08
N ARG A 14 15.10 -2.11 -4.91
CA ARG A 14 13.65 -2.24 -4.68
C ARG A 14 13.11 -1.11 -3.83
N SER A 15 11.95 -0.61 -4.25
CA SER A 15 11.22 0.44 -3.52
C SER A 15 9.76 0.06 -3.36
N VAL A 16 9.22 0.32 -2.18
CA VAL A 16 7.77 0.30 -1.96
C VAL A 16 7.22 1.66 -2.32
N VAL A 17 6.22 1.68 -3.19
CA VAL A 17 5.57 2.90 -3.67
C VAL A 17 4.10 2.90 -3.29
N LEU A 18 3.61 4.07 -2.92
CA LEU A 18 2.20 4.36 -2.65
C LEU A 18 1.68 5.27 -3.76
N LEU A 19 0.64 4.82 -4.45
CA LEU A 19 -0.07 5.60 -5.46
C LEU A 19 -1.28 6.30 -4.83
N ASP A 20 -1.51 7.55 -5.19
CA ASP A 20 -2.73 8.24 -4.80
C ASP A 20 -3.92 7.71 -5.61
N ARG A 21 -4.82 6.99 -4.93
CA ARG A 21 -6.06 6.44 -5.50
C ARG A 21 -7.31 6.85 -4.72
N LEU A 22 -7.21 7.83 -3.82
CA LEU A 22 -8.35 8.29 -3.02
C LEU A 22 -9.38 8.99 -3.91
N GLY A 23 -10.64 8.54 -3.86
CA GLY A 23 -11.73 9.10 -4.65
C GLY A 23 -11.68 8.76 -6.15
N GLN A 24 -10.91 7.73 -6.53
CA GLN A 24 -10.72 7.32 -7.94
C GLN A 24 -11.43 6.00 -8.28
N GLU A 25 -12.43 5.60 -7.48
CA GLU A 25 -13.15 4.33 -7.61
C GLU A 25 -13.88 4.23 -8.96
N ALA A 26 -14.30 5.36 -9.54
CA ALA A 26 -14.91 5.40 -10.88
C ALA A 26 -13.93 5.02 -12.01
N LEU A 27 -12.63 5.16 -11.78
CA LEU A 27 -11.59 4.86 -12.77
C LEU A 27 -11.00 3.46 -12.58
N TYR A 28 -10.75 3.05 -11.33
CA TYR A 28 -10.03 1.81 -11.02
C TYR A 28 -10.91 0.72 -10.40
N GLY A 29 -12.05 1.10 -9.80
CA GLY A 29 -12.86 0.22 -8.97
C GLY A 29 -12.33 0.11 -7.54
N LEU A 30 -13.20 -0.33 -6.63
CA LEU A 30 -12.94 -0.39 -5.18
C LEU A 30 -11.67 -1.19 -4.86
N MET A 31 -11.58 -2.43 -5.35
CA MET A 31 -10.45 -3.31 -5.02
C MET A 31 -9.10 -2.75 -5.48
N GLU A 32 -9.04 -2.11 -6.66
CA GLU A 32 -7.79 -1.53 -7.14
C GLU A 32 -7.42 -0.25 -6.39
N CYS A 33 -8.40 0.54 -5.93
CA CYS A 33 -8.15 1.65 -5.01
C CYS A 33 -7.58 1.15 -3.69
N ALA A 34 -8.15 0.10 -3.11
CA ALA A 34 -7.65 -0.52 -1.88
C ALA A 34 -6.21 -1.06 -2.00
N ARG A 35 -5.83 -1.51 -3.21
CA ARG A 35 -4.54 -2.14 -3.50
C ARG A 35 -3.52 -1.16 -4.11
N ASN A 36 -3.37 0.02 -3.52
CA ASN A 36 -2.57 1.12 -4.07
C ASN A 36 -1.11 1.18 -3.59
N VAL A 37 -0.62 0.14 -2.91
CA VAL A 37 0.79 -0.01 -2.52
C VAL A 37 1.44 -1.12 -3.34
N PHE A 38 2.64 -0.86 -3.85
CA PHE A 38 3.36 -1.79 -4.71
C PHE A 38 4.82 -1.88 -4.28
N LEU A 39 5.43 -3.05 -4.45
CA LEU A 39 6.88 -3.18 -4.52
C LEU A 39 7.30 -3.19 -5.97
N ILE A 40 8.22 -2.29 -6.33
CA ILE A 40 8.80 -2.22 -7.67
C ILE A 40 10.30 -2.52 -7.63
N ASP A 41 10.82 -3.08 -8.71
CA ASP A 41 12.26 -3.17 -8.96
C ASP A 41 12.83 -1.89 -9.58
N ASP A 42 14.14 -1.87 -9.83
CA ASP A 42 14.88 -0.75 -10.42
C ASP A 42 14.52 -0.47 -11.88
N ALA A 43 13.95 -1.45 -12.58
CA ALA A 43 13.37 -1.29 -13.91
C ALA A 43 11.93 -0.76 -13.88
N GLY A 44 11.33 -0.60 -12.70
CA GLY A 44 9.94 -0.18 -12.51
C GLY A 44 8.91 -1.30 -12.66
N SER A 45 9.34 -2.56 -12.72
CA SER A 45 8.44 -3.72 -12.79
C SER A 45 7.81 -3.96 -11.44
N VAL A 46 6.52 -4.31 -11.42
CA VAL A 46 5.82 -4.67 -10.19
C VAL A 46 6.27 -6.06 -9.74
N VAL A 47 6.85 -6.14 -8.55
CA VAL A 47 7.19 -7.39 -7.86
C VAL A 47 5.97 -7.94 -7.13
N TRP A 48 5.27 -7.09 -6.38
CA TRP A 48 3.97 -7.41 -5.80
C TRP A 48 3.11 -6.15 -5.65
N GLN A 49 1.80 -6.38 -5.55
CA GLN A 49 0.78 -5.40 -5.18
C GLN A 49 0.20 -5.80 -3.82
N VAL A 50 -0.05 -4.81 -2.95
CA VAL A 50 -0.54 -5.06 -1.59
C VAL A 50 -1.86 -5.81 -1.62
N SER A 51 -2.08 -6.67 -0.63
CA SER A 51 -3.36 -7.34 -0.43
C SER A 51 -3.74 -7.38 1.05
N SER A 52 -5.03 -7.33 1.34
CA SER A 52 -5.58 -7.41 2.69
C SER A 52 -6.93 -8.13 2.69
N ASP A 53 -7.41 -8.53 3.86
CA ASP A 53 -8.77 -9.09 4.00
C ASP A 53 -9.86 -8.02 3.83
N PHE A 54 -9.51 -6.73 3.88
CA PHE A 54 -10.42 -5.59 3.77
C PHE A 54 -10.42 -4.97 2.37
N ASP A 55 -9.80 -5.59 1.36
CA ASP A 55 -9.69 -5.02 0.00
C ASP A 55 -11.06 -4.73 -0.65
N SER A 56 -12.09 -5.50 -0.28
CA SER A 56 -13.46 -5.32 -0.77
C SER A 56 -14.09 -3.99 -0.36
N ASP A 57 -13.61 -3.39 0.73
CA ASP A 57 -14.17 -2.16 1.30
C ASP A 57 -13.78 -0.94 0.45
N GLY A 58 -12.72 -1.08 -0.36
CA GLY A 58 -12.30 -0.07 -1.33
C GLY A 58 -11.46 1.06 -0.77
N ASP A 59 -11.31 1.15 0.54
CA ASP A 59 -10.52 2.18 1.20
C ASP A 59 -9.03 2.08 0.82
N PRO A 60 -8.43 3.08 0.18
CA PRO A 60 -7.01 3.06 -0.19
C PRO A 60 -6.11 3.28 1.03
N PHE A 61 -4.85 2.85 0.93
CA PHE A 61 -3.80 3.31 1.85
C PHE A 61 -3.49 4.78 1.58
N THR A 62 -3.26 5.56 2.63
CA THR A 62 -3.00 7.00 2.54
C THR A 62 -1.58 7.38 2.98
N ASN A 63 -0.88 6.47 3.65
CA ASN A 63 0.52 6.66 4.03
C ASN A 63 1.23 5.31 4.19
N ILE A 64 2.54 5.29 3.93
CA ILE A 64 3.44 4.18 4.23
C ILE A 64 4.66 4.72 4.99
N PHE A 65 5.21 3.98 5.95
CA PHE A 65 6.36 4.41 6.73
C PHE A 65 7.11 3.22 7.34
N MET A 66 8.37 3.43 7.71
CA MET A 66 9.16 2.44 8.46
C MET A 66 9.08 2.75 9.95
N GLU A 67 8.77 1.75 10.76
CA GLU A 67 8.76 1.85 12.22
C GLU A 67 9.36 0.57 12.80
N GLY A 68 10.39 0.69 13.65
CA GLY A 68 11.05 -0.47 14.25
C GLY A 68 11.62 -1.48 13.23
N GLY A 69 11.94 -1.04 12.02
CA GLY A 69 12.40 -1.90 10.92
C GLY A 69 11.30 -2.64 10.16
N GLN A 70 10.02 -2.37 10.49
CA GLN A 70 8.86 -2.92 9.79
C GLN A 70 8.20 -1.88 8.90
N LEU A 71 7.69 -2.31 7.76
CA LEU A 71 6.85 -1.47 6.91
C LEU A 71 5.45 -1.40 7.51
N LYS A 72 4.99 -0.17 7.77
CA LYS A 72 3.66 0.15 8.25
C LYS A 72 2.91 0.97 7.22
N ALA A 73 1.58 0.89 7.27
CA ALA A 73 0.70 1.69 6.42
C ALA A 73 -0.53 2.18 7.21
N TYR A 74 -0.99 3.38 6.87
CA TYR A 74 -2.30 3.87 7.29
C TYR A 74 -3.28 3.71 6.14
N ARG A 75 -4.47 3.24 6.45
CA ARG A 75 -5.55 3.05 5.51
C ARG A 75 -6.70 4.00 5.81
N TRP A 76 -7.45 4.37 4.78
CA TRP A 76 -8.53 5.35 4.89
C TRP A 76 -9.67 4.90 5.82
N ASP A 77 -9.76 3.60 6.09
CA ASP A 77 -10.62 3.00 7.14
C ASP A 77 -10.25 3.42 8.57
N GLY A 78 -9.16 4.18 8.76
CA GLY A 78 -8.65 4.62 10.06
C GLY A 78 -7.72 3.60 10.74
N GLY A 79 -7.45 2.45 10.11
CA GLY A 79 -6.60 1.40 10.63
C GLY A 79 -5.11 1.61 10.34
N SER A 80 -4.27 1.09 11.23
CA SER A 80 -2.84 0.89 10.98
C SER A 80 -2.57 -0.57 10.64
N TYR A 81 -1.69 -0.79 9.67
CA TYR A 81 -1.40 -2.10 9.11
C TYR A 81 0.10 -2.36 9.09
N SER A 82 0.51 -3.56 9.49
CA SER A 82 1.80 -4.13 9.15
C SER A 82 1.75 -4.68 7.73
N VAL A 83 2.74 -4.32 6.91
CA VAL A 83 2.88 -4.88 5.56
C VAL A 83 4.14 -5.73 5.50
N ASP A 84 3.96 -7.01 5.18
CA ASP A 84 5.08 -7.91 4.93
C ASP A 84 5.76 -7.54 3.60
N VAL A 85 7.02 -7.10 3.65
CA VAL A 85 7.76 -6.63 2.47
C VAL A 85 8.06 -7.75 1.47
N GLN A 86 8.09 -9.01 1.91
CA GLN A 86 8.38 -10.15 1.02
C GLN A 86 7.15 -10.54 0.19
N THR A 87 5.96 -10.39 0.74
CA THR A 87 4.71 -10.91 0.17
C THR A 87 3.70 -9.83 -0.23
N GLY A 88 3.82 -8.61 0.30
CA GLY A 88 2.82 -7.56 0.13
C GLY A 88 1.56 -7.75 0.97
N ARG A 89 1.55 -8.70 1.91
CA ARG A 89 0.37 -8.95 2.75
C ARG A 89 0.26 -7.89 3.84
N ALA A 90 -0.86 -7.18 3.88
CA ALA A 90 -1.21 -6.19 4.90
C ALA A 90 -2.17 -6.77 5.93
N VAL A 91 -1.76 -6.76 7.21
CA VAL A 91 -2.54 -7.23 8.36
C VAL A 91 -2.71 -6.07 9.34
N PRO A 92 -3.92 -5.83 9.88
CA PRO A 92 -4.14 -4.73 10.80
C PRO A 92 -3.37 -4.96 12.12
N ASP A 93 -2.65 -3.95 12.57
CA ASP A 93 -2.04 -3.92 13.91
C ASP A 93 -3.03 -3.35 14.94
N GLN A 94 -3.76 -2.31 14.54
CA GLN A 94 -4.79 -1.67 15.33
C GLN A 94 -5.92 -1.22 14.41
N LEU A 95 -7.12 -1.76 14.66
CA LEU A 95 -8.35 -1.26 14.06
C LEU A 95 -8.94 -0.23 15.01
N LEU A 96 -9.03 1.02 14.58
CA LEU A 96 -9.82 2.02 15.30
C LEU A 96 -11.28 1.83 14.88
N LYS A 97 -12.03 1.06 15.67
CA LYS A 97 -13.50 1.03 15.64
C LYS A 97 -14.05 1.62 16.93
#